data_AF-A0A3C1G925-F1
#
_entry.id   AF-A0A3C1G925-F1
#
_cell.length_a   1.000
_cell.length_b   1.000
_cell.length_c   1.000
_cell.angle_alpha   90.00
_cell.angle_beta   90.00
_cell.angle_gamma   90.00
#
_symmetry.space_group_name_H-M   'P 1'
#
loop_
_entity.id
_entity.type
_entity.pdbx_description
1 polymer ?
#
loop_
_entity_poly.entity_id
_entity_poly.type
_entity_poly.pdbx_seq_one_letter_code
_entity_poly.pdbx_strand_id
1 'polypeptide(L)'
;MSRALILGDKDAVFRMTTEGLALSLRPIDLIFRGLIPGMDVVGEKFRRNEYYVPQVLLSARAMYAGLDLLKPLLTAAGAAGQSLGVVVIGTAQGDLHDIGKNL
;
A
#
# COMPACT_ATOMS: atom_id res chain seq x y z
N MET A 1 -7.01 8.34 5.66
CA MET A 1 -5.91 7.81 4.86
C MET A 1 -6.29 7.69 3.39
N SER A 2 -7.38 7.00 3.03
CA SER A 2 -7.78 6.76 1.63
C SER A 2 -7.90 8.03 0.79
N ARG A 3 -8.50 9.11 1.32
CA ARG A 3 -8.58 10.40 0.60
C ARG A 3 -7.21 11.01 0.31
N ALA A 4 -6.28 10.97 1.26
CA ALA A 4 -4.93 11.49 1.06
C ALA A 4 -4.19 10.69 -0.03
N LEU A 5 -4.37 9.37 -0.04
CA LEU A 5 -3.81 8.50 -1.07
C LEU A 5 -4.40 8.81 -2.46
N ILE A 6 -5.72 8.99 -2.57
CA ILE A 6 -6.39 9.34 -3.85
C ILE A 6 -5.83 10.65 -4.41
N LEU A 7 -5.55 11.62 -3.54
CA LEU A 7 -4.94 12.90 -3.92
C LEU A 7 -3.42 12.80 -4.16
N GLY A 8 -2.81 11.65 -3.88
CA GLY A 8 -1.38 11.44 -4.01
C GLY A 8 -0.53 12.21 -3.00
N ASP A 9 -1.11 12.58 -1.85
CA ASP A 9 -0.42 13.29 -0.78
C ASP A 9 0.40 12.31 0.07
N LYS A 10 1.67 12.12 -0.32
CA LYS A 10 2.60 11.22 0.36
C LYS A 10 2.84 11.61 1.82
N ASP A 11 2.89 12.91 2.13
CA ASP A 11 3.27 13.40 3.45
C ASP A 11 2.11 13.20 4.43
N ALA A 12 0.88 13.42 3.96
CA ALA A 12 -0.32 13.08 4.72
C ALA A 12 -0.46 11.56 4.91
N VAL A 13 -0.20 10.73 3.89
CA VAL A 13 -0.25 9.27 4.05
C VAL A 13 0.78 8.80 5.08
N PHE A 14 2.03 9.27 4.99
CA PHE A 14 3.07 8.99 5.98
C PHE A 14 2.62 9.34 7.39
N ARG A 15 2.21 10.61 7.60
CA ARG A 15 1.74 11.11 8.91
C ARG A 15 0.58 10.29 9.46
N MET A 16 -0.47 10.05 8.66
CA MET A 16 -1.63 9.26 9.10
C MET A 16 -1.27 7.80 9.41
N THR A 17 -0.27 7.25 8.74
CA THR A 17 0.22 5.90 9.00
C THR A 17 0.94 5.86 10.34
N THR A 18 1.83 6.82 10.61
CA THR A 18 2.50 6.97 11.90
C THR A 18 1.51 7.19 13.05
N GLU A 19 0.51 8.06 12.86
CA GLU A 19 -0.57 8.29 13.85
C GLU A 19 -1.36 7.01 14.12
N GLY A 20 -1.72 6.27 13.07
CA GLY A 20 -2.41 4.99 13.21
C GLY A 20 -1.62 3.97 14.03
N LEU A 21 -0.31 3.89 13.80
CA LEU A 21 0.59 3.04 14.59
C LEU A 21 0.69 3.51 16.05
N ALA A 22 0.76 4.82 16.28
CA ALA A 22 0.76 5.40 17.63
C ALA A 22 -0.54 5.10 18.41
N LEU A 23 -1.67 5.00 17.68
CA LEU A 23 -2.96 4.55 18.23
C LEU A 23 -3.07 3.03 18.37
N SER A 24 -1.97 2.28 18.21
CA SER A 24 -1.94 0.82 18.31
C SER A 24 -2.87 0.11 17.30
N LEU A 25 -3.17 0.75 16.17
CA LEU A 25 -3.84 0.07 15.07
C LEU A 25 -2.90 -0.96 14.47
N ARG A 26 -3.43 -2.14 14.13
CA ARG A 26 -2.61 -3.20 13.54
C ARG A 26 -2.12 -2.74 12.16
N PRO A 27 -0.84 -2.96 11.81
CA PRO A 27 -0.31 -2.57 10.49
C PRO A 27 -1.17 -3.09 9.33
N ILE A 28 -1.68 -4.32 9.45
CA ILE A 28 -2.54 -4.95 8.46
C ILE A 28 -3.86 -4.18 8.24
N ASP A 29 -4.43 -3.62 9.30
CA ASP A 29 -5.69 -2.86 9.21
C ASP A 29 -5.48 -1.52 8.49
N LEU A 30 -4.32 -0.88 8.66
CA LEU A 30 -3.97 0.36 7.97
C LEU A 30 -3.86 0.13 6.44
N ILE A 31 -3.41 -1.05 6.03
CA ILE A 31 -3.34 -1.43 4.62
C ILE A 31 -4.74 -1.70 4.08
N PHE A 32 -5.48 -2.64 4.68
CA PHE A 32 -6.77 -3.10 4.15
C PHE A 32 -7.92 -2.11 4.32
N ARG A 33 -7.87 -1.23 5.32
CA ARG A 33 -8.92 -0.23 5.58
C ARG A 33 -8.51 1.19 5.19
N GLY A 34 -7.23 1.42 4.90
CA GLY A 34 -6.69 2.73 4.57
C GLY A 34 -6.18 2.81 3.14
N LEU A 35 -5.07 2.12 2.87
CA LEU A 35 -4.32 2.23 1.62
C LEU A 35 -5.05 1.58 0.44
N ILE A 36 -5.47 0.32 0.57
CA ILE A 36 -6.13 -0.46 -0.49
C ILE A 36 -7.42 0.22 -0.98
N PRO A 37 -8.36 0.63 -0.10
CA PRO A 37 -9.58 1.31 -0.55
C PRO A 37 -9.30 2.62 -1.30
N GLY A 38 -8.20 3.32 -0.96
CA GLY A 38 -7.80 4.50 -1.71
C GLY A 38 -7.36 4.15 -3.13
N MET A 39 -6.58 3.06 -3.29
CA MET A 39 -6.07 2.63 -4.58
C MET A 39 -7.18 2.05 -5.47
N ASP A 40 -8.18 1.40 -4.88
CA ASP A 40 -9.38 0.94 -5.60
C ASP A 40 -10.11 2.10 -6.28
N VAL A 41 -10.29 3.21 -5.56
CA VAL A 41 -10.90 4.42 -6.12
C VAL A 41 -10.04 5.02 -7.24
N VAL A 42 -8.71 5.05 -7.07
CA VAL A 42 -7.79 5.51 -8.12
C VAL A 42 -7.92 4.66 -9.37
N GLY A 43 -8.00 3.33 -9.22
CA GLY A 43 -8.23 2.39 -10.32
C GLY A 43 -9.56 2.61 -11.03
N GLU A 44 -10.64 2.84 -10.28
CA GLU A 44 -11.95 3.18 -10.86
C GLU A 44 -11.92 4.51 -11.63
N LYS A 45 -11.27 5.53 -11.08
CA LYS A 45 -11.10 6.83 -11.75
C LYS A 45 -10.29 6.72 -13.03
N PHE A 46 -9.25 5.87 -13.04
CA PHE A 46 -8.47 5.60 -14.25
C PHE A 46 -9.32 4.88 -15.31
N ARG A 47 -10.08 3.85 -14.94
CA ARG A 47 -11.02 3.15 -15.85
C ARG A 47 -12.07 4.07 -16.46
N ARG A 48 -12.52 5.07 -15.71
CA ARG A 48 -13.52 6.05 -16.14
C ARG A 48 -12.93 7.26 -16.88
N ASN A 49 -11.63 7.23 -17.23
CA ASN A 49 -10.90 8.34 -17.86
C ASN A 49 -10.95 9.66 -17.07
N GLU A 50 -11.17 9.59 -15.75
CA GLU A 50 -11.08 10.77 -14.87
C GLU A 50 -9.64 11.02 -14.43
N TYR A 51 -8.88 9.93 -14.24
CA TYR A 51 -7.46 9.95 -13.91
C TYR A 51 -6.65 9.42 -15.08
N TYR A 52 -5.43 9.93 -15.22
CA TYR A 52 -4.44 9.47 -16.18
C TYR A 52 -3.21 8.94 -15.44
N VAL A 53 -2.23 8.47 -16.21
CA VAL A 53 -0.99 7.89 -15.67
C VAL A 53 -0.32 8.78 -14.60
N PRO A 54 -0.20 10.12 -14.75
CA PRO A 54 0.43 10.95 -13.72
C PRO A 54 -0.26 10.88 -12.35
N GLN A 55 -1.60 10.85 -12.32
CA GLN A 55 -2.37 10.76 -11.08
C GLN A 55 -2.21 9.40 -10.42
N VAL A 56 -2.20 8.32 -11.22
CA VAL A 56 -1.94 6.96 -10.73
C VAL A 56 -0.53 6.87 -10.13
N LEU A 57 0.49 7.42 -10.80
CA LEU A 57 1.87 7.45 -10.30
C LEU A 57 2.03 8.27 -9.02
N LEU A 58 1.27 9.37 -8.88
CA LEU A 58 1.28 10.16 -7.64
C LEU A 58 0.65 9.37 -6.49
N SER A 59 -0.48 8.71 -6.74
CA SER A 59 -1.16 7.85 -5.76
C SER A 59 -0.30 6.66 -5.35
N ALA A 60 0.40 6.04 -6.31
CA ALA A 60 1.33 4.94 -6.05
C ALA A 60 2.49 5.39 -5.15
N ARG A 61 3.08 6.58 -5.39
CA ARG A 61 4.11 7.15 -4.50
C ARG A 61 3.59 7.39 -3.08
N ALA A 62 2.35 7.87 -2.95
CA ALA A 62 1.72 8.02 -1.65
C ALA A 62 1.46 6.66 -0.97
N MET A 63 1.11 5.62 -1.73
CA MET A 63 0.97 4.26 -1.21
C MET A 63 2.28 3.71 -0.65
N TYR A 64 3.40 3.89 -1.35
CA TYR A 64 4.73 3.47 -0.86
C TYR A 64 5.11 4.18 0.44
N ALA A 65 4.81 5.47 0.58
CA ALA A 65 5.08 6.20 1.83
C ALA A 65 4.42 5.57 3.07
N GLY A 66 3.25 4.93 2.91
CA GLY A 66 2.62 4.14 3.96
C GLY A 66 3.23 2.74 4.10
N LEU A 67 3.39 2.02 2.98
CA LEU A 67 3.90 0.65 2.99
C LEU A 67 5.32 0.53 3.53
N ASP A 68 6.20 1.51 3.29
CA ASP A 68 7.59 1.49 3.76
C ASP A 68 7.67 1.49 5.30
N LEU A 69 6.68 2.07 5.98
CA LEU A 69 6.54 2.01 7.43
C LEU A 69 5.96 0.67 7.91
N LEU A 70 5.02 0.11 7.15
CA LEU A 70 4.21 -1.03 7.60
C LEU A 70 4.88 -2.38 7.32
N LYS A 71 5.61 -2.51 6.21
CA LYS A 71 6.27 -3.76 5.79
C LYS A 71 7.21 -4.34 6.87
N PRO A 72 8.14 -3.58 7.48
CA PRO A 72 9.04 -4.14 8.49
C PRO A 72 8.29 -4.70 9.71
N LEU A 73 7.17 -4.07 10.08
CA LEU A 73 6.34 -4.48 11.22
C LEU A 73 5.59 -5.78 10.94
N LEU A 74 5.12 -5.97 9.70
CA LEU A 74 4.46 -7.21 9.26
C LEU A 74 5.45 -8.37 9.20
N THR A 75 6.66 -8.14 8.67
CA THR A 75 7.71 -9.18 8.63
C THR A 75 8.15 -9.58 10.04
N ALA A 76 8.33 -8.62 10.95
CA ALA A 76 8.69 -8.90 12.34
C ALA A 76 7.61 -9.73 13.06
N ALA A 77 6.32 -9.45 12.81
CA ALA A 77 5.21 -10.23 13.37
C ALA A 77 5.15 -11.67 12.81
N GLY A 78 5.52 -11.87 11.54
CA GLY A 78 5.53 -13.19 10.89
C GLY A 78 6.77 -14.04 11.17
N ALA A 79 7.89 -13.43 11.58
CA ALA A 79 9.17 -14.12 11.77
C ALA A 79 9.21 -15.13 12.94
N ALA A 80 8.19 -15.16 13.79
CA ALA A 80 8.09 -16.10 14.90
C ALA A 80 7.53 -17.49 14.51
N GLY A 81 7.12 -17.69 13.26
CA GLY A 81 6.52 -18.94 12.78
C GLY A 81 7.54 -19.97 12.26
N GLN A 82 7.24 -21.26 12.44
CA GLN A 82 7.92 -22.34 11.72
C GLN A 82 7.66 -22.20 10.20
N SER A 83 8.70 -22.39 9.38
CA SER A 83 8.56 -22.37 7.92
C SER A 83 7.60 -23.47 7.44
N LEU A 84 6.61 -23.10 6.62
CA LEU A 84 5.68 -24.02 5.96
C LEU A 84 6.20 -24.57 4.63
N GLY A 85 7.34 -24.05 4.14
CA GLY A 85 7.91 -24.40 2.83
C GLY A 85 8.47 -23.19 2.09
N VAL A 86 8.93 -23.42 0.86
CA VAL A 86 9.48 -22.38 -0.02
C VAL A 86 8.46 -22.01 -1.08
N VAL A 87 8.21 -20.71 -1.24
CA VAL A 87 7.35 -20.16 -2.29
C VAL A 87 8.18 -19.33 -3.26
N VAL A 88 7.98 -19.55 -4.56
CA VAL A 88 8.53 -18.70 -5.61
C VAL A 88 7.38 -17.86 -6.17
N ILE A 89 7.50 -16.54 -6.08
CA ILE A 89 6.53 -15.58 -6.60
C ILE A 89 7.26 -14.51 -7.41
N GLY A 90 6.68 -14.10 -8.54
CA GLY A 90 7.28 -13.14 -9.46
C GLY A 90 6.24 -12.30 -10.18
N THR A 91 6.67 -11.15 -10.70
CA THR A 91 5.87 -10.30 -11.58
C THR A 91 6.18 -10.69 -13.03
N ALA A 92 5.17 -10.71 -13.91
CA ALA A 92 5.33 -11.11 -15.31
C ALA A 92 6.30 -10.17 -16.05
N GLN A 93 7.00 -10.69 -17.06
CA GLN A 93 7.93 -9.89 -17.86
C GLN A 93 7.20 -8.72 -18.52
N GLY A 94 7.69 -7.50 -18.28
CA GLY A 94 7.09 -6.27 -18.79
C GLY A 94 5.96 -5.70 -17.92
N ASP A 95 5.58 -6.38 -16.84
CA ASP A 95 4.63 -5.87 -15.85
C ASP A 95 5.37 -5.21 -14.67
N LEU A 96 4.87 -4.04 -14.25
CA LEU A 96 5.42 -3.24 -13.16
C LEU A 96 4.54 -3.29 -11.89
N HIS A 97 3.39 -3.95 -11.94
CA HIS A 97 2.46 -4.02 -10.82
C HIS A 97 2.97 -5.02 -9.77
N ASP A 98 3.77 -4.53 -8.81
CA ASP A 98 4.43 -5.38 -7.81
C ASP A 98 3.94 -5.14 -6.37
N ILE A 99 3.13 -4.10 -6.13
CA ILE A 99 2.73 -3.68 -4.79
C ILE A 99 2.05 -4.82 -4.03
N GLY A 100 1.08 -5.50 -4.66
CA GLY A 100 0.37 -6.63 -4.05
C GLY A 100 1.25 -7.87 -3.86
N LYS A 101 2.30 -8.04 -4.67
CA LYS A 101 3.26 -9.15 -4.56
C LYS A 101 4.27 -8.94 -3.44
N ASN A 102 4.65 -7.69 -3.20
CA ASN A 102 5.64 -7.29 -2.19
C ASN A 102 5.01 -6.95 -0.82
N LEU A 103 3.70 -7.12 -0.70
CA LEU A 103 2.95 -7.02 0.56
C LEU A 103 2.98 -8.38 1.27
#